data_AF-A0A1Y2V7Y3-F1
#
_entry.id   AF-A0A1Y2V7Y3-F1
#
_cell.length_a   1.000
_cell.length_b   1.000
_cell.length_c   1.000
_cell.angle_alpha   90.00
_cell.angle_beta   90.00
_cell.angle_gamma   90.00
#
_symmetry.space_group_name_H-M   'P 1'
#
loop_
_entity.id
_entity.type
_entity.pdbx_description
1 polymer ?
#
loop_
_entity_poly.entity_id
_entity_poly.type
_entity_poly.pdbx_seq_one_letter_code
_entity_poly.pdbx_strand_id
1 'polypeptide(L)'
;NRSLSIRSNKKGGAANNNNNNNSPAPARKKGFSFASLRGSIQPELSRRLYQLIKSTNNLVSAHEAAGRERETIAKQLSEWGEQTGDEAVSDISDKVGVVLSELGAQEEAYAHGLDEARAVLKTIRNTEKSVQPSRDSKGKIADEIQKLKLKEPQSPRLVILEQELVRAEAENLVAEAQLTNITRSKLKMAYDAEFAAVIERAEKQIILAKHGRRLLDLLDDSPVTPGDARRPYENGPAARQVLNDAEDDLKTW
;
A
#
# COMPACT_ATOMS: atom_id res chain seq x y z
N ASN A 1 24.83 -36.17 -39.55
CA ASN A 1 23.83 -36.30 -40.62
C ASN A 1 22.73 -35.26 -40.44
N ARG A 2 22.73 -34.27 -41.35
CA ARG A 2 21.66 -33.33 -41.74
C ARG A 2 21.02 -32.42 -40.68
N SER A 3 21.57 -31.21 -40.64
CA SER A 3 20.82 -29.95 -40.57
C SER A 3 19.68 -29.91 -41.60
N LEU A 4 18.51 -29.37 -41.23
CA LEU A 4 17.57 -28.79 -42.20
C LEU A 4 16.89 -27.54 -41.64
N SER A 5 17.07 -26.48 -42.41
CA SER A 5 16.63 -25.11 -42.28
C SER A 5 15.25 -24.86 -42.92
N ILE A 6 14.49 -23.96 -42.31
CA ILE A 6 13.82 -22.77 -42.87
C ILE A 6 13.05 -22.87 -44.23
N ARG A 7 11.79 -22.39 -44.16
CA ARG A 7 10.92 -21.70 -45.18
C ARG A 7 10.05 -22.51 -46.14
N SER A 8 8.74 -22.29 -46.02
CA SER A 8 7.79 -21.67 -46.98
C SER A 8 6.37 -22.12 -46.54
N ASN A 9 5.25 -21.39 -46.71
CA ASN A 9 4.87 -20.55 -47.84
C ASN A 9 3.78 -19.54 -47.42
N LYS A 10 3.58 -18.53 -48.26
CA LYS A 10 2.78 -17.31 -48.06
C LYS A 10 1.36 -17.44 -48.64
N LYS A 11 0.45 -16.57 -48.16
CA LYS A 11 -0.70 -15.91 -48.82
C LYS A 11 -2.10 -16.58 -48.80
N GLY A 12 -3.03 -15.82 -48.20
CA GLY A 12 -4.23 -15.34 -48.91
C GLY A 12 -5.60 -15.84 -48.40
N GLY A 13 -6.53 -14.91 -48.18
CA GLY A 13 -7.98 -15.17 -48.26
C GLY A 13 -8.78 -14.78 -47.02
N ALA A 14 -9.44 -13.63 -47.07
CA ALA A 14 -10.50 -13.23 -46.16
C ALA A 14 -11.82 -13.93 -46.55
N ALA A 15 -12.61 -14.37 -45.57
CA ALA A 15 -14.07 -14.45 -45.67
C ALA A 15 -14.71 -14.58 -44.27
N ASN A 16 -15.70 -13.70 -44.08
CA ASN A 16 -16.70 -13.61 -43.02
C ASN A 16 -17.30 -14.95 -42.58
N ASN A 17 -17.52 -15.14 -41.27
CA ASN A 17 -18.82 -15.66 -40.83
C ASN A 17 -19.17 -15.26 -39.38
N ASN A 18 -20.36 -14.69 -39.24
CA ASN A 18 -21.07 -14.44 -38.00
C ASN A 18 -21.35 -15.77 -37.28
N ASN A 19 -21.07 -15.85 -35.98
CA ASN A 19 -21.91 -16.64 -35.08
C ASN A 19 -21.73 -16.21 -33.62
N ASN A 20 -22.84 -15.74 -33.05
CA ASN A 20 -23.08 -15.65 -31.62
C ASN A 20 -22.81 -17.00 -30.97
N ASN A 21 -21.97 -17.04 -29.93
CA ASN A 21 -22.09 -18.04 -28.88
C ASN A 21 -21.50 -17.52 -27.56
N ASN A 22 -22.41 -17.41 -26.59
CA ASN A 22 -22.17 -17.11 -25.19
C ASN A 22 -21.52 -18.35 -24.54
N SER A 23 -20.27 -18.24 -24.06
CA SER A 23 -19.60 -19.24 -23.20
C SER A 23 -18.42 -18.58 -22.47
N PRO A 24 -18.20 -18.89 -21.17
CA PRO A 24 -17.21 -18.19 -20.36
C PRO A 24 -15.79 -18.65 -20.71
N ALA A 25 -14.89 -17.69 -20.94
CA ALA A 25 -13.49 -17.95 -21.24
C ALA A 25 -12.79 -18.74 -20.11
N PRO A 26 -11.89 -19.69 -20.43
CA PRO A 26 -11.18 -20.46 -19.42
C PRO A 26 -10.15 -19.57 -18.72
N ALA A 27 -10.04 -19.73 -17.39
CA ALA A 27 -9.07 -19.05 -16.56
C ALA A 27 -7.65 -19.16 -17.17
N ARG A 28 -7.11 -18.02 -17.61
CA ARG A 28 -5.71 -17.91 -18.04
C ARG A 28 -4.82 -18.38 -16.88
N LYS A 29 -4.14 -19.51 -17.06
CA LYS A 29 -3.10 -20.00 -16.16
C LYS A 29 -2.10 -18.86 -15.92
N LYS A 30 -2.06 -18.31 -14.70
CA LYS A 30 -1.00 -17.40 -14.26
C LYS A 30 0.33 -18.13 -14.47
N GLY A 31 1.14 -17.60 -15.39
CA GLY A 31 2.47 -18.14 -15.66
C GLY A 31 3.29 -18.22 -14.38
N PHE A 32 4.03 -19.32 -14.21
CA PHE A 32 5.05 -19.46 -13.19
C PHE A 32 6.12 -18.38 -13.43
N SER A 33 6.03 -17.28 -12.68
CA SER A 33 7.04 -16.23 -12.67
C SER A 33 8.14 -16.63 -11.68
N PHE A 34 9.42 -16.44 -12.04
CA PHE A 34 10.54 -16.57 -11.10
C PHE A 34 10.39 -15.69 -9.84
N ALA A 35 9.49 -14.69 -9.85
CA ALA A 35 9.13 -13.92 -8.67
C ALA A 35 8.36 -14.73 -7.61
N SER A 36 7.61 -15.78 -7.99
CA SER A 36 6.92 -16.66 -7.04
C SER A 36 7.88 -17.60 -6.31
N LEU A 37 8.98 -18.00 -6.95
CA LEU A 37 10.05 -18.82 -6.35
C LEU A 37 10.92 -18.04 -5.35
N ARG A 38 11.00 -16.71 -5.45
CA ARG A 38 11.72 -15.91 -4.45
C ARG A 38 11.00 -15.85 -3.10
N GLY A 39 9.67 -16.06 -3.09
CA GLY A 39 8.90 -16.22 -1.86
C GLY A 39 8.99 -17.62 -1.26
N SER A 40 9.59 -18.59 -1.97
CA SER A 40 9.77 -19.98 -1.49
C SER A 40 11.13 -20.31 -0.89
N ILE A 41 12.06 -19.36 -0.90
CA ILE A 41 13.43 -19.54 -0.38
C ILE A 41 13.64 -18.75 0.94
N GLN A 42 12.58 -18.13 1.47
CA GLN A 42 12.67 -17.43 2.77
C GLN A 42 12.39 -18.40 3.94
N PRO A 43 13.18 -18.30 5.03
CA PRO A 43 12.88 -18.98 6.28
C PRO A 43 11.44 -18.71 6.72
N GLU A 44 10.72 -19.75 7.13
CA GLU A 44 9.26 -19.74 7.33
C GLU A 44 8.77 -18.60 8.24
N LEU A 45 9.55 -18.24 9.26
CA LEU A 45 9.24 -17.11 10.16
C LEU A 45 9.15 -15.77 9.40
N SER A 46 10.14 -15.48 8.55
CA SER A 46 10.23 -14.22 7.80
C SER A 46 9.19 -14.10 6.68
N ARG A 47 8.60 -15.22 6.26
CA ARG A 47 7.64 -15.27 5.15
C ARG A 47 6.31 -14.58 5.50
N ARG A 48 5.81 -14.76 6.72
CA ARG A 48 4.55 -14.16 7.18
C ARG A 48 4.66 -12.64 7.25
N LEU A 49 5.72 -12.16 7.90
CA LEU A 49 5.98 -10.73 8.00
C LEU A 49 6.30 -10.10 6.63
N TYR A 50 6.97 -10.84 5.74
CA TYR A 50 7.14 -10.41 4.35
C TYR A 50 5.79 -10.22 3.62
N GLN A 51 4.83 -11.14 3.80
CA GLN A 51 3.49 -10.99 3.23
C GLN A 51 2.77 -9.76 3.80
N LEU A 52 2.86 -9.53 5.11
CA LEU A 52 2.31 -8.33 5.75
C LEU A 52 2.89 -7.05 5.12
N ILE A 53 4.21 -6.93 5.06
CA ILE A 53 4.91 -5.79 4.43
C ILE A 53 4.46 -5.60 2.98
N LYS A 54 4.28 -6.68 2.23
CA LYS A 54 3.82 -6.60 0.84
C LYS A 54 2.38 -6.08 0.76
N SER A 55 1.48 -6.55 1.62
CA SER A 55 0.11 -6.06 1.70
C SER A 55 0.05 -4.59 2.08
N THR A 56 0.84 -4.13 3.05
CA THR A 56 0.94 -2.71 3.41
C THR A 56 1.45 -1.87 2.23
N ASN A 57 2.39 -2.38 1.42
CA ASN A 57 2.83 -1.67 0.21
C ASN A 57 1.69 -1.50 -0.81
N ASN A 58 0.84 -2.52 -0.97
CA ASN A 58 -0.32 -2.40 -1.85
C ASN A 58 -1.30 -1.35 -1.32
N LEU A 59 -1.47 -1.27 0.00
CA LEU A 59 -2.30 -0.27 0.66
C LEU A 59 -1.76 1.16 0.42
N VAL A 60 -0.45 1.37 0.60
CA VAL A 60 0.22 2.64 0.26
C VAL A 60 -0.10 3.05 -1.17
N SER A 61 0.13 2.17 -2.15
CA SER A 61 -0.17 2.47 -3.55
C SER A 61 -1.65 2.74 -3.83
N ALA A 62 -2.56 2.11 -3.09
CA ALA A 62 -3.99 2.37 -3.22
C ALA A 62 -4.37 3.78 -2.72
N HIS A 63 -3.77 4.23 -1.62
CA HIS A 63 -4.00 5.59 -1.09
C HIS A 63 -3.33 6.67 -1.97
N GLU A 64 -2.13 6.43 -2.49
CA GLU A 64 -1.51 7.31 -3.50
C GLU A 64 -2.38 7.43 -4.75
N ALA A 65 -2.96 6.33 -5.22
CA ALA A 65 -3.89 6.35 -6.35
C ALA A 65 -5.16 7.13 -6.01
N ALA A 66 -5.75 6.90 -4.83
CA ALA A 66 -6.93 7.61 -4.38
C ALA A 66 -6.69 9.13 -4.31
N GLY A 67 -5.52 9.58 -3.84
CA GLY A 67 -5.13 11.00 -3.84
C GLY A 67 -5.09 11.61 -5.24
N ARG A 68 -4.43 10.93 -6.21
CA ARG A 68 -4.38 11.38 -7.61
C ARG A 68 -5.74 11.40 -8.30
N GLU A 69 -6.55 10.38 -8.08
CA GLU A 69 -7.92 10.33 -8.62
C GLU A 69 -8.76 11.46 -8.03
N ARG A 70 -8.59 11.79 -6.75
CA ARG A 70 -9.27 12.91 -6.11
C ARG A 70 -8.91 14.25 -6.76
N GLU A 71 -7.64 14.48 -7.05
CA GLU A 71 -7.17 15.69 -7.76
C GLU A 71 -7.73 15.75 -9.20
N THR A 72 -7.83 14.60 -9.87
CA THR A 72 -8.44 14.52 -11.21
C THR A 72 -9.92 14.88 -11.17
N ILE A 73 -10.66 14.35 -10.19
CA ILE A 73 -12.07 14.66 -9.97
C ILE A 73 -12.25 16.15 -9.66
N ALA A 74 -11.36 16.74 -8.85
CA ALA A 74 -11.40 18.17 -8.53
C ALA A 74 -11.31 19.04 -9.78
N LYS A 75 -10.35 18.77 -10.68
CA LYS A 75 -10.19 19.49 -11.95
C LYS A 75 -11.42 19.35 -12.85
N GLN A 76 -11.91 18.12 -13.00
CA GLN A 76 -13.09 17.83 -13.81
C GLN A 76 -14.35 18.53 -13.27
N LEU A 77 -14.48 18.66 -11.94
CA LEU A 77 -15.59 19.37 -11.32
C LEU A 77 -15.56 20.87 -11.65
N SER A 78 -14.41 21.53 -11.50
CA SER A 78 -14.25 22.94 -11.86
C SER A 78 -14.53 23.18 -13.35
N GLU A 79 -13.97 22.35 -14.23
CA GLU A 79 -14.16 22.44 -15.69
C GLU A 79 -15.64 22.24 -16.08
N TRP A 80 -16.33 21.28 -15.47
CA TRP A 80 -17.75 21.05 -15.71
C TRP A 80 -18.59 22.23 -15.22
N GLY A 81 -18.28 22.77 -14.04
CA GLY A 81 -19.01 23.89 -13.46
C GLY A 81 -18.97 25.14 -14.33
N GLU A 82 -17.81 25.48 -14.88
CA GLU A 82 -17.65 26.58 -15.84
C GLU A 82 -18.53 26.40 -17.10
N GLN A 83 -18.66 25.17 -17.59
CA GLN A 83 -19.47 24.87 -18.79
C GLN A 83 -20.98 25.01 -18.56
N THR A 84 -21.45 25.04 -17.31
CA THR A 84 -22.89 25.16 -17.01
C THR A 84 -23.48 26.50 -17.41
N GLY A 85 -22.66 27.56 -17.47
CA GLY A 85 -23.11 28.94 -17.67
C GLY A 85 -23.88 29.54 -16.49
N ASP A 86 -23.95 28.83 -15.35
CA ASP A 86 -24.50 29.35 -14.08
C ASP A 86 -23.33 29.84 -13.21
N GLU A 87 -23.29 31.14 -12.93
CA GLU A 87 -22.21 31.77 -12.15
C GLU A 87 -22.06 31.19 -10.75
N ALA A 88 -23.17 30.84 -10.08
CA ALA A 88 -23.15 30.26 -8.75
C ALA A 88 -22.58 28.83 -8.78
N VAL A 89 -23.03 28.02 -9.75
CA VAL A 89 -22.52 26.65 -9.92
C VAL A 89 -21.04 26.68 -10.30
N SER A 90 -20.63 27.59 -11.19
CA SER A 90 -19.24 27.75 -11.59
C SER A 90 -18.35 28.10 -10.39
N ASP A 91 -18.67 29.12 -9.60
CA ASP A 91 -17.84 29.50 -8.44
C ASP A 91 -17.84 28.42 -7.35
N ILE A 92 -19.00 27.89 -6.95
CA ILE A 92 -19.07 26.88 -5.88
C ILE A 92 -18.36 25.59 -6.28
N SER A 93 -18.53 25.11 -7.52
CA SER A 93 -17.82 23.92 -8.01
C SER A 93 -16.31 24.10 -8.02
N ASP A 94 -15.81 25.29 -8.36
CA ASP A 94 -14.38 25.61 -8.31
C ASP A 94 -13.83 25.56 -6.88
N LYS A 95 -14.53 26.19 -5.91
CA LYS A 95 -14.10 26.14 -4.50
C LYS A 95 -14.22 24.74 -3.91
N VAL A 96 -15.23 23.97 -4.27
CA VAL A 96 -15.32 22.55 -3.89
C VAL A 96 -14.15 21.77 -4.52
N GLY A 97 -13.76 22.07 -5.75
CA GLY A 97 -12.55 21.52 -6.38
C GLY A 97 -11.28 21.75 -5.54
N VAL A 98 -11.11 22.94 -4.98
CA VAL A 98 -9.99 23.23 -4.05
C VAL A 98 -10.05 22.32 -2.81
N VAL A 99 -11.21 22.19 -2.16
CA VAL A 99 -11.38 21.30 -0.99
C VAL A 99 -11.12 19.84 -1.35
N LEU A 100 -11.59 19.37 -2.52
CA LEU A 100 -11.32 18.01 -2.99
C LEU A 100 -9.84 17.79 -3.25
N SER A 101 -9.14 18.76 -3.85
CA SER A 101 -7.70 18.68 -4.09
C SER A 101 -6.93 18.55 -2.78
N GLU A 102 -7.31 19.33 -1.77
CA GLU A 102 -6.70 19.25 -0.44
C GLU A 102 -7.00 17.91 0.26
N LEU A 103 -8.22 17.37 0.13
CA LEU A 103 -8.52 15.99 0.58
C LEU A 103 -7.61 14.94 -0.10
N GLY A 104 -7.24 15.17 -1.37
CA GLY A 104 -6.29 14.34 -2.10
C GLY A 104 -4.87 14.44 -1.52
N ALA A 105 -4.42 15.64 -1.18
CA ALA A 105 -3.13 15.86 -0.52
C ALA A 105 -3.04 15.18 0.85
N GLN A 106 -4.13 15.22 1.64
CA GLN A 106 -4.20 14.49 2.92
C GLN A 106 -4.11 12.96 2.74
N GLU A 107 -4.61 12.44 1.62
CA GLU A 107 -4.51 11.01 1.28
C GLU A 107 -3.08 10.61 0.91
N GLU A 108 -2.35 11.48 0.20
CA GLU A 108 -0.93 11.28 -0.11
C GLU A 108 -0.05 11.35 1.15
N ALA A 109 -0.29 12.32 2.03
CA ALA A 109 0.40 12.43 3.31
C ALA A 109 0.21 11.16 4.18
N TYR A 110 -1.01 10.63 4.21
CA TYR A 110 -1.28 9.36 4.89
C TYR A 110 -0.59 8.16 4.25
N ALA A 111 -0.54 8.09 2.92
CA ALA A 111 0.20 7.05 2.21
C ALA A 111 1.70 7.07 2.58
N HIS A 112 2.27 8.27 2.74
CA HIS A 112 3.63 8.43 3.26
C HIS A 112 3.77 7.89 4.70
N GLY A 113 2.88 8.26 5.61
CA GLY A 113 2.90 7.74 7.00
C GLY A 113 2.80 6.22 7.07
N LEU A 114 1.98 5.60 6.20
CA LEU A 114 1.91 4.15 6.04
C LEU A 114 3.23 3.53 5.55
N ASP A 115 3.96 4.20 4.64
CA ASP A 115 5.27 3.72 4.17
C ASP A 115 6.34 3.79 5.28
N GLU A 116 6.30 4.81 6.13
CA GLU A 116 7.18 4.93 7.30
C GLU A 116 6.94 3.80 8.31
N ALA A 117 5.68 3.56 8.69
CA ALA A 117 5.30 2.42 9.53
C ALA A 117 5.76 1.09 8.90
N ARG A 118 5.59 0.95 7.58
CA ARG A 118 6.07 -0.23 6.83
C ARG A 118 7.59 -0.37 6.86
N ALA A 119 8.34 0.73 6.84
CA ALA A 119 9.80 0.70 6.95
C ALA A 119 10.25 0.14 8.31
N VAL A 120 9.55 0.48 9.39
CA VAL A 120 9.79 -0.09 10.73
C VAL A 120 9.54 -1.60 10.76
N LEU A 121 8.48 -2.09 10.12
CA LEU A 121 8.21 -3.54 10.00
C LEU A 121 9.30 -4.28 9.20
N LYS A 122 9.90 -3.63 8.19
CA LYS A 122 11.04 -4.21 7.45
C LYS A 122 12.24 -4.47 8.37
N THR A 123 12.46 -3.64 9.39
CA THR A 123 13.51 -3.86 10.38
C THR A 123 13.31 -5.16 11.14
N ILE A 124 12.08 -5.44 11.62
CA ILE A 124 11.75 -6.70 12.32
C ILE A 124 12.07 -7.90 11.43
N ARG A 125 11.58 -7.90 10.18
CA ARG A 125 11.83 -8.98 9.22
C ARG A 125 13.33 -9.18 8.95
N ASN A 126 14.10 -8.09 8.87
CA ASN A 126 15.54 -8.17 8.64
C ASN A 126 16.24 -8.82 9.85
N THR A 127 15.83 -8.49 11.08
CA THR A 127 16.31 -9.13 12.30
C THR A 127 15.92 -10.60 12.36
N GLU A 128 14.68 -10.97 12.01
CA GLU A 128 14.27 -12.37 11.90
C GLU A 128 15.17 -13.14 10.94
N LYS A 129 15.49 -12.55 9.78
CA LYS A 129 16.38 -13.14 8.79
C LYS A 129 17.81 -13.29 9.31
N SER A 130 18.33 -12.32 10.06
CA SER A 130 19.71 -12.38 10.58
C SER A 130 19.90 -13.39 11.72
N VAL A 131 18.83 -13.81 12.39
CA VAL A 131 18.87 -14.82 13.46
C VAL A 131 18.90 -16.26 12.91
N GLN A 132 18.39 -16.47 11.68
CA GLN A 132 18.30 -17.81 11.08
C GLN A 132 19.62 -18.56 10.97
N PRO A 133 20.76 -17.94 10.59
CA PRO A 133 22.05 -18.63 10.59
C PRO A 133 22.45 -19.22 11.95
N SER A 134 22.10 -18.56 13.06
CA SER A 134 22.39 -19.06 14.40
C SER A 134 21.55 -20.30 14.73
N ARG A 135 20.26 -20.28 14.37
CA ARG A 135 19.35 -21.43 14.49
C ARG A 135 19.84 -22.63 13.68
N ASP A 136 20.20 -22.37 12.42
CA ASP A 136 20.70 -23.39 11.49
C ASP A 136 22.02 -23.98 11.97
N SER A 137 22.94 -23.15 12.48
CA SER A 137 24.22 -23.62 13.00
C SER A 137 24.04 -24.52 14.22
N LYS A 138 23.17 -24.14 15.16
CA LYS A 138 22.83 -24.99 16.33
C LYS A 138 22.25 -26.33 15.89
N GLY A 139 21.30 -26.30 14.95
CA GLY A 139 20.66 -27.51 14.42
C GLY A 139 21.66 -28.47 13.76
N LYS A 140 22.55 -27.94 12.92
CA LYS A 140 23.59 -28.74 12.25
C LYS A 140 24.54 -29.44 13.24
N ILE A 141 24.99 -28.73 14.28
CA ILE A 141 25.87 -29.32 15.30
C ILE A 141 25.13 -30.43 16.05
N ALA A 142 23.87 -30.21 16.42
CA ALA A 142 23.05 -31.23 17.08
C ALA A 142 22.86 -32.49 16.21
N ASP A 143 22.58 -32.32 14.92
CA ASP A 143 22.44 -33.42 13.96
C ASP A 143 23.77 -34.19 13.77
N GLU A 144 24.89 -33.48 13.72
CA GLU A 144 26.23 -34.09 13.66
C GLU A 144 26.54 -34.93 14.90
N ILE A 145 26.20 -34.43 16.10
CA ILE A 145 26.32 -35.19 17.35
C ILE A 145 25.47 -36.44 17.30
N GLN A 146 24.19 -36.34 16.91
CA GLN A 146 23.29 -37.49 16.87
C GLN A 146 23.79 -38.56 15.89
N LYS A 147 24.26 -38.13 14.71
CA LYS A 147 24.82 -39.02 13.69
C LYS A 147 26.10 -39.70 14.18
N LEU A 148 26.97 -38.98 14.90
CA LEU A 148 28.20 -39.52 15.45
C LEU A 148 27.91 -40.50 16.60
N LYS A 149 26.95 -40.20 17.48
CA LYS A 149 26.48 -41.11 18.56
C LYS A 149 26.01 -42.46 18.01
N LEU A 150 25.30 -42.46 16.88
CA LEU A 150 24.79 -43.68 16.25
C LEU A 150 25.88 -44.53 15.59
N LYS A 151 26.93 -43.91 15.04
CA LYS A 151 27.97 -44.61 14.26
C LYS A 151 29.21 -44.96 15.08
N GLU A 152 29.68 -44.02 15.89
CA GLU A 152 30.95 -44.07 16.61
C GLU A 152 30.78 -43.48 18.02
N PRO A 153 30.06 -44.18 18.92
CA PRO A 153 29.70 -43.66 20.24
C PRO A 153 30.90 -43.35 21.16
N GLN A 154 32.07 -43.93 20.88
CA GLN A 154 33.32 -43.74 21.63
C GLN A 154 34.26 -42.72 20.98
N SER A 155 33.80 -41.99 19.95
CA SER A 155 34.64 -41.02 19.24
C SER A 155 35.01 -39.84 20.15
N PRO A 156 36.30 -39.47 20.31
CA PRO A 156 36.71 -38.32 21.11
C PRO A 156 36.22 -36.99 20.53
N ARG A 157 35.87 -36.96 19.24
CA ARG A 157 35.26 -35.80 18.56
C ARG A 157 33.89 -35.43 19.14
N LEU A 158 33.23 -36.38 19.83
CA LEU A 158 31.94 -36.14 20.45
C LEU A 158 32.00 -35.05 21.52
N VAL A 159 33.04 -35.07 22.36
CA VAL A 159 33.26 -34.08 23.42
C VAL A 159 33.45 -32.68 22.84
N ILE A 160 34.16 -32.58 21.70
CA ILE A 160 34.39 -31.31 21.00
C ILE A 160 33.08 -30.77 20.46
N LEU A 161 32.29 -31.59 19.76
CA LEU A 161 31.00 -31.18 19.21
C LEU A 161 30.00 -30.80 20.30
N GLU A 162 30.00 -31.49 21.45
CA GLU A 162 29.16 -31.14 22.59
C GLU A 162 29.53 -29.76 23.17
N GLN A 163 30.83 -29.45 23.27
CA GLN A 163 31.29 -28.13 23.68
C GLN A 163 30.92 -27.04 22.65
N GLU A 164 31.04 -27.34 21.36
CA GLU A 164 30.59 -26.45 20.28
C GLU A 164 29.09 -26.21 20.32
N LEU A 165 28.29 -27.24 20.64
CA LEU A 165 26.84 -27.12 20.79
C LEU A 165 26.48 -26.17 21.93
N VAL A 166 27.12 -26.31 23.10
CA VAL A 166 26.89 -25.39 24.24
C VAL A 166 27.18 -23.94 23.85
N ARG A 167 28.24 -23.71 23.09
CA ARG A 167 28.56 -22.37 22.57
C ARG A 167 27.49 -21.87 21.59
N ALA A 168 27.10 -22.69 20.63
CA ALA A 168 26.07 -22.34 19.65
C ALA A 168 24.70 -22.09 20.30
N GLU A 169 24.38 -22.82 21.37
CA GLU A 169 23.18 -22.59 22.19
C GLU A 169 23.20 -21.23 22.88
N ALA A 170 24.33 -20.87 23.50
CA ALA A 170 24.49 -19.56 24.12
C ALA A 170 24.37 -18.41 23.11
N GLU A 171 25.03 -18.53 21.95
CA GLU A 171 24.93 -17.56 20.85
C GLU A 171 23.48 -17.43 20.33
N ASN A 172 22.78 -18.56 20.16
CA ASN A 172 21.37 -18.56 19.75
C ASN A 172 20.45 -17.93 20.80
N LEU A 173 20.67 -18.19 22.11
CA LEU A 173 19.89 -17.56 23.18
C LEU A 173 20.01 -16.03 23.15
N VAL A 174 21.21 -15.51 22.94
CA VAL A 174 21.43 -14.05 22.82
C VAL A 174 20.72 -13.51 21.57
N ALA A 175 20.83 -14.18 20.43
CA ALA A 175 20.19 -13.77 19.19
C ALA A 175 18.65 -13.77 19.30
N GLU A 176 18.05 -14.77 19.94
CA GLU A 176 16.60 -14.86 20.18
C GLU A 176 16.10 -13.78 21.16
N ALA A 177 16.88 -13.48 22.20
CA ALA A 177 16.57 -12.41 23.13
C ALA A 177 16.59 -11.04 22.42
N GLN A 178 17.61 -10.80 21.57
CA GLN A 178 17.69 -9.59 20.74
C GLN A 178 16.52 -9.49 19.77
N LEU A 179 16.15 -10.58 19.09
CA LEU A 179 14.98 -10.63 18.21
C LEU A 179 13.72 -10.26 18.97
N THR A 180 13.50 -10.85 20.14
CA THR A 180 12.31 -10.58 20.97
C THR A 180 12.22 -9.11 21.36
N ASN A 181 13.34 -8.51 21.79
CA ASN A 181 13.39 -7.11 22.19
C ASN A 181 13.14 -6.16 21.01
N ILE A 182 13.79 -6.41 19.87
CA ILE A 182 13.61 -5.61 18.65
C ILE A 182 12.17 -5.73 18.14
N THR A 183 11.61 -6.94 18.08
CA THR A 183 10.23 -7.15 17.63
C THR A 183 9.24 -6.38 18.49
N ARG A 184 9.34 -6.43 19.83
CA ARG A 184 8.44 -5.68 20.71
C ARG A 184 8.59 -4.17 20.52
N SER A 185 9.83 -3.67 20.51
CA SER A 185 10.12 -2.24 20.35
C SER A 185 9.61 -1.70 19.02
N LYS A 186 9.90 -2.40 17.92
CA LYS A 186 9.57 -1.97 16.56
C LYS A 186 8.11 -2.20 16.19
N LEU A 187 7.46 -3.21 16.74
CA LEU A 187 6.01 -3.39 16.57
C LEU A 187 5.26 -2.21 17.18
N LYS A 188 5.61 -1.83 18.41
CA LYS A 188 5.02 -0.66 19.07
C LYS A 188 5.25 0.60 18.24
N MET A 189 6.48 0.84 17.81
CA MET A 189 6.86 2.01 17.01
C MET A 189 6.14 2.07 15.65
N ALA A 190 5.98 0.93 14.96
CA ALA A 190 5.32 0.88 13.66
C ALA A 190 3.84 1.29 13.76
N TYR A 191 3.12 0.71 14.71
CA TYR A 191 1.69 0.98 14.87
C TYR A 191 1.40 2.31 15.57
N ASP A 192 2.31 2.81 16.41
CA ASP A 192 2.24 4.17 16.92
C ASP A 192 2.29 5.19 15.77
N ALA A 193 3.24 5.03 14.84
CA ALA A 193 3.34 5.87 13.65
C ALA A 193 2.12 5.74 12.72
N GLU A 194 1.66 4.51 12.45
CA GLU A 194 0.46 4.29 11.62
C GLU A 194 -0.78 4.95 12.24
N PHE A 195 -1.03 4.75 13.53
CA PHE A 195 -2.19 5.36 14.18
C PHE A 195 -2.11 6.87 14.28
N ALA A 196 -0.92 7.45 14.49
CA ALA A 196 -0.73 8.90 14.42
C ALA A 196 -1.11 9.44 13.02
N ALA A 197 -0.65 8.78 11.95
CA ALA A 197 -0.99 9.15 10.57
C ALA A 197 -2.50 9.00 10.28
N VAL A 198 -3.15 7.96 10.84
CA VAL A 198 -4.61 7.78 10.73
C VAL A 198 -5.36 8.93 11.41
N ILE A 199 -4.97 9.29 12.63
CA ILE A 199 -5.61 10.36 13.41
C ILE A 199 -5.49 11.69 12.65
N GLU A 200 -4.27 12.03 12.22
CA GLU A 200 -4.00 13.23 11.44
C GLU A 200 -4.88 13.32 10.18
N ARG A 201 -4.89 12.25 9.38
CA ARG A 201 -5.74 12.18 8.18
C ARG A 201 -7.21 12.39 8.53
N ALA A 202 -7.73 11.69 9.53
CA ALA A 202 -9.15 11.76 9.87
C ALA A 202 -9.56 13.17 10.31
N GLU A 203 -8.79 13.77 11.20
CA GLU A 203 -9.14 15.08 11.77
C GLU A 203 -9.05 16.20 10.73
N LYS A 204 -8.01 16.20 9.89
CA LYS A 204 -7.90 17.15 8.76
C LYS A 204 -8.99 16.94 7.71
N GLN A 205 -9.33 15.69 7.38
CA GLN A 205 -10.44 15.40 6.46
C GLN A 205 -11.80 15.84 7.04
N ILE A 206 -12.00 15.74 8.36
CA ILE A 206 -13.22 16.24 9.02
C ILE A 206 -13.32 17.76 8.88
N ILE A 207 -12.22 18.51 9.08
CA ILE A 207 -12.19 19.97 8.89
C ILE A 207 -12.58 20.32 7.46
N LEU A 208 -11.91 19.71 6.48
CA LEU A 208 -12.17 19.92 5.06
C LEU A 208 -13.61 19.59 4.67
N ALA A 209 -14.14 18.46 5.14
CA ALA A 209 -15.52 18.06 4.84
C ALA A 209 -16.56 19.04 5.44
N LYS A 210 -16.29 19.59 6.62
CA LYS A 210 -17.17 20.61 7.24
C LYS A 210 -17.20 21.89 6.40
N HIS A 211 -16.04 22.40 5.97
CA HIS A 211 -15.98 23.59 5.11
C HIS A 211 -16.52 23.33 3.71
N GLY A 212 -16.29 22.14 3.15
CA GLY A 212 -16.93 21.71 1.91
C GLY A 212 -18.46 21.78 1.97
N ARG A 213 -19.07 21.39 3.11
CA ARG A 213 -20.51 21.57 3.32
C ARG A 213 -20.92 23.04 3.45
N ARG A 214 -20.13 23.87 4.14
CA ARG A 214 -20.39 25.33 4.21
C ARG A 214 -20.38 25.99 2.83
N LEU A 215 -19.55 25.52 1.90
CA LEU A 215 -19.57 25.99 0.50
C LEU A 215 -20.89 25.63 -0.19
N LEU A 216 -21.41 24.42 0.02
CA LEU A 216 -22.67 23.99 -0.59
C LEU A 216 -23.87 24.80 -0.06
N ASP A 217 -23.83 25.23 1.20
CA ASP A 217 -24.89 26.08 1.79
C ASP A 217 -24.98 27.47 1.14
N LEU A 218 -23.98 27.88 0.33
CA LEU A 218 -23.99 29.12 -0.44
C LEU A 218 -24.67 28.98 -1.82
N LEU A 219 -25.02 27.77 -2.21
CA LEU A 219 -25.72 27.51 -3.47
C LEU A 219 -27.24 27.49 -3.22
N ASP A 220 -27.96 28.48 -3.76
CA ASP A 220 -29.42 28.47 -3.74
C ASP A 220 -29.94 27.34 -4.65
N ASP A 221 -30.64 26.38 -4.08
CA ASP A 221 -31.25 25.24 -4.77
C ASP A 221 -32.75 25.43 -5.04
N SER A 222 -33.29 26.62 -4.73
CA SER A 222 -34.70 26.95 -4.97
C SER A 222 -35.06 26.77 -6.45
N PRO A 223 -36.17 26.08 -6.78
CA PRO A 223 -36.59 25.87 -8.15
C PRO A 223 -36.99 27.21 -8.80
N VAL A 224 -36.65 27.37 -10.07
CA VAL A 224 -37.02 28.55 -10.87
C VAL A 224 -38.24 28.20 -11.73
N THR A 225 -39.25 29.08 -11.74
CA THR A 225 -40.42 28.93 -12.61
C THR A 225 -39.98 29.08 -14.08
N PRO A 226 -40.48 28.25 -15.01
CA PRO A 226 -40.17 28.43 -16.43
C PRO A 226 -40.49 29.84 -16.93
N GLY A 227 -39.48 30.54 -17.46
CA GLY A 227 -39.59 31.93 -17.94
C GLY A 227 -39.06 32.98 -16.97
N ASP A 228 -38.86 32.65 -15.69
CA ASP A 228 -38.22 33.54 -14.72
C ASP A 228 -36.69 33.45 -14.82
N ALA A 229 -36.02 34.56 -14.54
CA ALA A 229 -34.56 34.58 -14.39
C ALA A 229 -34.15 34.11 -12.98
N ARG A 230 -33.03 33.41 -12.89
CA ARG A 230 -32.42 33.07 -11.60
C ARG A 230 -31.91 34.35 -10.92
N ARG A 231 -31.86 34.34 -9.59
CA ARG A 231 -31.30 35.47 -8.82
C ARG A 231 -29.81 35.63 -9.14
N PRO A 232 -29.30 36.88 -9.20
CA PRO A 232 -27.86 37.11 -9.36
C PRO A 232 -27.05 36.44 -8.25
N TYR A 233 -25.86 35.94 -8.59
CA TYR A 233 -24.96 35.33 -7.64
C TYR A 233 -24.15 36.39 -6.89
N GLU A 234 -24.21 36.41 -5.55
CA GLU A 234 -23.50 37.38 -4.70
C GLU A 234 -22.57 36.74 -3.67
N ASN A 235 -22.55 35.40 -3.57
CA ASN A 235 -21.85 34.69 -2.49
C ASN A 235 -20.34 34.47 -2.72
N GLY A 236 -19.78 34.94 -3.84
CA GLY A 236 -18.35 34.75 -4.17
C GLY A 236 -17.37 35.18 -3.07
N PRO A 237 -17.53 36.38 -2.45
CA PRO A 237 -16.69 36.78 -1.32
C PRO A 237 -16.82 35.84 -0.11
N ALA A 238 -18.02 35.35 0.18
CA ALA A 238 -18.26 34.42 1.28
C ALA A 238 -17.65 33.04 0.99
N ALA A 239 -17.77 32.53 -0.24
CA ALA A 239 -17.18 31.27 -0.65
C ALA A 239 -15.65 31.29 -0.55
N ARG A 240 -15.02 32.41 -0.94
CA ARG A 240 -13.58 32.62 -0.73
C ARG A 240 -13.21 32.64 0.76
N GLN A 241 -14.03 33.27 1.60
CA GLN A 241 -13.77 33.29 3.05
C GLN A 241 -13.83 31.88 3.66
N VAL A 242 -14.74 31.01 3.20
CA VAL A 242 -14.79 29.61 3.66
C VAL A 242 -13.48 28.87 3.37
N LEU A 243 -12.82 29.14 2.24
CA LEU A 243 -11.50 28.54 1.96
C LEU A 243 -10.40 29.09 2.87
N ASN A 244 -10.41 30.40 3.16
CA ASN A 244 -9.47 30.99 4.11
C ASN A 244 -9.65 30.38 5.51
N ASP A 245 -10.90 30.25 5.97
CA ASP A 245 -11.22 29.60 7.25
C ASP A 245 -10.72 28.15 7.28
N ALA A 246 -10.88 27.40 6.17
CA ALA A 246 -10.38 26.03 6.07
C ALA A 246 -8.85 25.96 6.15
N GLU A 247 -8.15 26.87 5.47
CA GLU A 247 -6.69 26.96 5.53
C GLU A 247 -6.20 27.28 6.96
N ASP A 248 -6.86 28.22 7.65
CA ASP A 248 -6.50 28.61 9.02
C ASP A 248 -6.81 27.49 10.03
N ASP A 249 -7.94 26.81 9.91
CA ASP A 249 -8.28 25.64 10.73
C ASP A 249 -7.29 24.49 10.51
N LEU A 250 -6.82 24.26 9.27
CA LEU A 250 -5.81 23.25 8.98
C LEU A 250 -4.42 23.61 9.52
N LYS A 251 -4.07 24.90 9.58
CA LYS A 251 -2.81 25.37 10.19
C LYS A 251 -2.81 25.30 11.70
N THR A 252 -3.98 25.40 12.32
CA THR A 252 -4.15 25.44 13.78
C THR A 252 -4.49 24.09 14.41
N TRP A 253 -4.76 23.08 13.58
CA TRP A 253 -4.81 21.67 13.97
C TRP A 253 -3.44 21.18 14.46
#